data_AF-A0A965Q285-F1
#
_entry.id   AF-A0A965Q285-F1
#
_cell.length_a   1.000
_cell.length_b   1.000
_cell.length_c   1.000
_cell.angle_alpha   90.00
_cell.angle_beta   90.00
_cell.angle_gamma   90.00
#
_symmetry.space_group_name_H-M   'P 1'
#
loop_
_entity.id
_entity.type
_entity.pdbx_description
1 polymer ?
#
loop_
_entity_poly.entity_id
_entity_poly.type
_entity_poly.pdbx_seq_one_letter_code
_entity_poly.pdbx_strand_id
1 'polypeptide(L)'
;MHTTSKRAKGSSVFTTPFSQTEFLFESLVSCFLVACLCLLGSSTLYAQDTQSQSTNTVIGVSGRDDKQSRSPVVTVTAIPGSTNTRLLVDAYQRNDEYQKYPMQFDFYINRRLFSSQYRSDRLPGAVGVDIGPDIATLPFNYAVIVKVLTPHGDSYTTVVESAVFASFLNGRLDCTVSFVSSENSDFVKNSVDITQIGNSSLQLSFDNASAIASSNTVSASLTATVDTESSDTTPTMTGTLTTTLNGSAASLRVESVSGSATLGDNGIAGISLSSEDGSLTLTCS
;
A
#
# COMPACT_ATOMS: atom_id res chain seq x y z
N MET A 1 48.89 64.49 7.12
CA MET A 1 49.30 65.47 6.08
C MET A 1 50.03 64.72 4.98
N HIS A 2 49.74 65.05 3.71
CA HIS A 2 50.31 64.51 2.46
C HIS A 2 49.92 63.07 2.07
N THR A 3 49.54 62.73 0.85
CA THR A 3 49.26 63.48 -0.40
C THR A 3 48.48 62.56 -1.34
N THR A 4 47.56 63.14 -2.12
CA THR A 4 46.88 62.54 -3.27
C THR A 4 47.82 62.35 -4.46
N SER A 5 47.59 61.34 -5.30
CA SER A 5 48.11 61.30 -6.67
C SER A 5 47.09 60.69 -7.64
N LYS A 6 46.92 61.37 -8.78
CA LYS A 6 45.97 61.13 -9.86
C LYS A 6 46.74 60.67 -11.12
N ARG A 7 46.18 59.67 -11.81
CA ARG A 7 45.85 59.63 -13.26
C ARG A 7 46.97 59.65 -14.33
N ALA A 8 46.94 58.64 -15.22
CA ALA A 8 47.05 58.69 -16.72
C ALA A 8 46.87 57.23 -17.22
N LYS A 9 46.01 56.82 -18.19
CA LYS A 9 45.68 57.17 -19.59
C LYS A 9 46.79 56.88 -20.64
N GLY A 10 46.51 55.90 -21.51
CA GLY A 10 47.11 55.58 -22.84
C GLY A 10 46.66 54.14 -23.23
N SER A 11 45.79 53.87 -24.22
CA SER A 11 45.89 54.04 -25.70
C SER A 11 47.13 53.30 -26.23
N SER A 12 47.13 52.36 -27.20
CA SER A 12 46.37 52.17 -28.46
C SER A 12 46.78 50.80 -29.08
N VAL A 13 45.85 50.00 -29.65
CA VAL A 13 45.65 49.67 -31.10
C VAL A 13 46.72 48.78 -31.79
N PHE A 14 46.31 47.62 -32.36
CA PHE A 14 46.64 47.04 -33.70
C PHE A 14 46.22 45.53 -33.75
N THR A 15 45.09 45.13 -34.40
CA THR A 15 44.89 44.59 -35.79
C THR A 15 45.18 43.08 -36.03
N THR A 16 44.09 42.30 -36.22
CA THR A 16 43.70 41.35 -37.34
C THR A 16 44.69 40.31 -37.94
N PRO A 17 44.29 39.33 -38.80
CA PRO A 17 43.02 38.59 -39.05
C PRO A 17 43.24 37.04 -39.22
N PHE A 18 42.26 36.33 -39.82
CA PHE A 18 42.23 34.91 -40.31
C PHE A 18 41.92 33.82 -39.27
N SER A 19 41.09 32.79 -39.51
CA SER A 19 40.73 32.11 -40.77
C SER A 19 39.31 31.53 -40.71
N GLN A 20 38.64 31.56 -41.87
CA GLN A 20 37.47 30.75 -42.20
C GLN A 20 37.80 29.25 -42.16
N THR A 21 36.81 28.42 -41.86
CA THR A 21 36.59 27.17 -42.61
C THR A 21 35.12 26.80 -42.52
N GLU A 22 34.49 26.89 -43.69
CA GLU A 22 33.19 26.31 -44.02
C GLU A 22 33.31 24.78 -44.00
N PHE A 23 32.27 24.09 -43.51
CA PHE A 23 31.90 22.78 -44.03
C PHE A 23 30.38 22.65 -43.98
N LEU A 24 29.75 23.03 -45.08
CA LEU A 24 28.49 22.45 -45.53
C LEU A 24 28.83 21.17 -46.28
N PHE A 25 28.16 20.07 -45.97
CA PHE A 25 27.80 19.10 -46.99
C PHE A 25 26.39 18.56 -46.72
N GLU A 26 25.54 18.84 -47.68
CA GLU A 26 24.21 18.31 -47.91
C GLU A 26 24.25 16.81 -48.21
N SER A 27 23.16 16.10 -47.89
CA SER A 27 22.38 15.26 -48.83
C SER A 27 21.54 14.28 -48.00
N LEU A 28 20.24 14.50 -47.82
CA LEU A 28 19.13 14.19 -48.74
C LEU A 28 18.98 12.70 -49.12
N VAL A 29 17.69 12.32 -49.13
CA VAL A 29 17.02 11.18 -49.75
C VAL A 29 16.67 10.03 -48.76
N SER A 30 15.45 10.04 -48.20
CA SER A 30 14.21 9.41 -48.74
C SER A 30 14.21 7.89 -48.49
N CYS A 31 13.15 7.17 -48.15
CA CYS A 31 11.72 7.42 -47.97
C CYS A 31 11.11 6.05 -47.57
N PHE A 32 9.85 6.06 -47.16
CA PHE A 32 8.91 4.92 -47.17
C PHE A 32 9.18 3.72 -46.25
N LEU A 33 8.46 3.67 -45.12
CA LEU A 33 7.35 2.71 -45.02
C LEU A 33 6.30 3.15 -44.00
N VAL A 34 5.16 3.57 -44.54
CA VAL A 34 3.88 3.70 -43.86
C VAL A 34 3.21 2.33 -43.88
N ALA A 35 2.94 1.78 -42.71
CA ALA A 35 1.86 0.83 -42.42
C ALA A 35 1.51 1.09 -40.94
N CYS A 36 0.46 1.84 -40.60
CA CYS A 36 -0.94 1.50 -40.72
C CYS A 36 -1.22 0.04 -40.32
N LEU A 37 -1.42 -0.19 -39.02
CA LEU A 37 -2.60 -0.93 -38.56
C LEU A 37 -2.85 -0.65 -37.07
N CYS A 38 -4.03 -0.10 -36.81
CA CYS A 38 -4.61 0.04 -35.48
C CYS A 38 -4.85 -1.36 -34.86
N LEU A 39 -4.28 -1.58 -33.69
CA LEU A 39 -4.74 -2.47 -32.63
C LEU A 39 -4.43 -1.67 -31.35
N LEU A 40 -5.28 -0.84 -30.75
CA LEU A 40 -6.70 -1.03 -30.42
C LEU A 40 -7.02 -2.50 -30.11
N GLY A 41 -6.30 -3.01 -29.12
CA GLY A 41 -6.66 -4.16 -28.31
C GLY A 41 -6.53 -3.75 -26.85
N SER A 42 -7.50 -2.98 -26.37
CA SER A 42 -7.69 -2.71 -24.95
C SER A 42 -7.77 -4.02 -24.17
N SER A 43 -7.19 -3.98 -22.97
CA SER A 43 -7.67 -4.65 -21.75
C SER A 43 -8.12 -6.10 -21.89
N THR A 44 -7.27 -7.03 -21.47
CA THR A 44 -7.53 -7.89 -20.30
C THR A 44 -6.24 -8.65 -19.98
N LEU A 45 -5.32 -7.99 -19.28
CA LEU A 45 -4.63 -8.74 -18.24
C LEU A 45 -5.71 -8.94 -17.19
N TYR A 46 -6.30 -10.14 -17.18
CA TYR A 46 -6.95 -10.64 -15.98
C TYR A 46 -5.85 -10.72 -14.93
N ALA A 47 -5.61 -9.60 -14.24
CA ALA A 47 -5.26 -9.65 -12.84
C ALA A 47 -6.38 -10.47 -12.22
N GLN A 48 -6.03 -11.71 -11.91
CA GLN A 48 -6.93 -12.64 -11.26
C GLN A 48 -7.35 -11.99 -9.94
N ASP A 49 -8.66 -11.76 -9.86
CA ASP A 49 -9.43 -11.26 -8.75
C ASP A 49 -8.80 -11.50 -7.37
N THR A 50 -8.61 -10.37 -6.67
CA THR A 50 -9.23 -10.08 -5.38
C THR A 50 -8.87 -11.03 -4.23
N GLN A 51 -8.18 -10.48 -3.21
CA GLN A 51 -8.57 -10.59 -1.78
C GLN A 51 -7.44 -10.13 -0.83
N SER A 52 -7.54 -8.90 -0.31
CA SER A 52 -7.11 -8.62 1.07
C SER A 52 -8.22 -8.97 2.10
N GLN A 53 -9.30 -9.61 1.64
CA GLN A 53 -10.32 -10.29 2.44
C GLN A 53 -10.18 -11.78 2.24
N SER A 54 -9.61 -12.58 3.15
CA SER A 54 -9.62 -14.04 2.89
C SER A 54 -11.05 -14.56 2.98
N THR A 55 -11.64 -14.94 1.84
CA THR A 55 -12.95 -15.61 1.80
C THR A 55 -12.72 -17.10 1.61
N ASN A 56 -12.76 -17.84 2.71
CA ASN A 56 -12.69 -19.30 2.66
C ASN A 56 -14.10 -19.86 2.60
N THR A 57 -14.45 -20.50 1.48
CA THR A 57 -15.70 -21.27 1.36
C THR A 57 -15.38 -22.74 1.49
N VAL A 58 -15.93 -23.38 2.52
CA VAL A 58 -15.77 -24.82 2.76
C VAL A 58 -17.14 -25.47 2.80
N ILE A 59 -17.24 -26.57 2.07
CA ILE A 59 -18.37 -27.48 2.16
C ILE A 59 -17.98 -28.54 3.19
N GLY A 60 -18.77 -28.68 4.26
CA GLY A 60 -18.48 -29.68 5.29
C GLY A 60 -18.45 -31.09 4.71
N VAL A 61 -17.39 -31.84 5.05
CA VAL A 61 -17.30 -33.27 4.75
C VAL A 61 -17.95 -34.02 5.91
N SER A 62 -19.17 -34.51 5.68
CA SER A 62 -19.82 -35.45 6.59
C SER A 62 -18.97 -36.73 6.64
N GLY A 63 -18.49 -37.13 7.81
CA GLY A 63 -17.71 -38.38 8.03
C GLY A 63 -18.48 -39.69 7.73
N ARG A 64 -19.70 -39.59 7.18
CA ARG A 64 -20.39 -40.65 6.46
C ARG A 64 -20.52 -40.18 5.02
N ASP A 65 -20.03 -40.96 4.05
CA ASP A 65 -20.32 -40.76 2.63
C ASP A 65 -21.84 -40.70 2.45
N ASP A 66 -22.38 -39.49 2.46
CA ASP A 66 -23.81 -39.28 2.33
C ASP A 66 -24.09 -38.33 1.19
N LYS A 67 -24.79 -38.89 0.22
CA LYS A 67 -25.38 -38.24 -0.95
C LYS A 67 -26.34 -37.09 -0.61
N GLN A 68 -26.74 -36.89 0.65
CA GLN A 68 -27.77 -35.92 1.06
C GLN A 68 -27.28 -34.53 1.53
N SER A 69 -25.98 -34.21 1.44
CA SER A 69 -25.44 -32.86 1.74
C SER A 69 -25.95 -32.27 3.07
N ARG A 70 -25.86 -33.04 4.16
CA ARG A 70 -26.40 -32.68 5.48
C ARG A 70 -25.60 -31.62 6.23
N SER A 71 -24.32 -31.45 5.91
CA SER A 71 -23.49 -30.39 6.49
C SER A 71 -23.76 -29.03 5.83
N PRO A 72 -23.69 -27.92 6.59
CA PRO A 72 -23.88 -26.59 6.02
C PRO A 72 -22.69 -26.22 5.12
N VAL A 73 -22.96 -25.39 4.11
CA VAL A 73 -21.90 -24.70 3.37
C VAL A 73 -21.55 -23.44 4.16
N VAL A 74 -20.27 -23.22 4.42
CA VAL A 74 -19.80 -22.10 5.25
C VAL A 74 -18.85 -21.23 4.45
N THR A 75 -19.05 -19.93 4.54
CA THR A 75 -18.18 -18.90 3.97
C THR A 75 -17.72 -18.00 5.11
N VAL A 76 -16.40 -17.93 5.33
CA VAL A 76 -15.79 -17.03 6.31
C VAL A 76 -15.05 -15.94 5.55
N THR A 77 -15.34 -14.69 5.88
CA THR A 77 -14.63 -13.51 5.38
C THR A 77 -13.91 -12.85 6.54
N ALA A 78 -12.59 -12.82 6.48
CA ALA A 78 -11.78 -12.03 7.41
C ALA A 78 -11.57 -10.63 6.85
N ILE A 79 -11.92 -9.62 7.63
CA ILE A 79 -11.70 -8.22 7.32
C ILE A 79 -10.72 -7.71 8.38
N PRO A 80 -9.41 -7.68 8.08
CA PRO A 80 -8.44 -7.08 8.97
C PRO A 80 -8.82 -5.61 9.13
N GLY A 81 -9.14 -5.25 10.36
CA GLY A 81 -9.41 -3.88 10.73
C GLY A 81 -8.24 -3.33 11.53
N SER A 82 -8.42 -2.07 11.80
CA SER A 82 -7.45 -1.13 12.30
C SER A 82 -7.02 -1.37 13.75
N THR A 83 -8.03 -1.57 14.59
CA THR A 83 -7.93 -1.94 16.01
C THR A 83 -8.34 -3.40 16.20
N ASN A 84 -9.42 -3.80 15.54
CA ASN A 84 -9.97 -5.14 15.63
C ASN A 84 -10.01 -5.79 14.25
N THR A 85 -9.73 -7.08 14.18
CA THR A 85 -10.05 -7.88 12.99
C THR A 85 -11.48 -8.39 13.09
N ARG A 86 -12.29 -8.13 12.07
CA ARG A 86 -13.66 -8.64 11.99
C ARG A 86 -13.69 -9.96 11.21
N LEU A 87 -14.23 -11.01 11.81
CA LEU A 87 -14.57 -12.24 11.09
C LEU A 87 -16.08 -12.26 10.84
N LEU A 88 -16.49 -12.25 9.58
CA LEU A 88 -17.88 -12.43 9.15
C LEU A 88 -18.06 -13.86 8.64
N VAL A 89 -19.05 -14.56 9.15
CA VAL A 89 -19.35 -15.93 8.77
C VAL A 89 -20.77 -15.98 8.26
N ASP A 90 -20.93 -16.41 7.02
CA ASP A 90 -22.22 -16.83 6.51
C ASP A 90 -22.21 -18.35 6.34
N ALA A 91 -23.39 -18.94 6.45
CA ALA A 91 -23.59 -20.34 6.18
C ALA A 91 -24.96 -20.54 5.55
N TYR A 92 -25.15 -21.61 4.80
CA TYR A 92 -26.48 -22.01 4.38
C TYR A 92 -26.56 -23.52 4.30
N GLN A 93 -27.78 -24.03 4.48
CA GLN A 93 -28.06 -25.45 4.39
C GLN A 93 -28.58 -25.76 3.00
N ARG A 94 -27.89 -26.64 2.26
CA ARG A 94 -28.29 -26.98 0.89
C ARG A 94 -29.55 -27.85 0.84
N ASN A 95 -29.75 -28.69 1.86
CA ASN A 95 -30.90 -29.58 1.95
C ASN A 95 -32.07 -28.88 2.66
N ASP A 96 -33.19 -28.72 1.95
CA ASP A 96 -34.40 -28.03 2.40
C ASP A 96 -35.01 -28.62 3.69
N GLU A 97 -34.83 -29.92 3.94
CA GLU A 97 -35.31 -30.56 5.17
C GLU A 97 -34.67 -29.96 6.43
N TYR A 98 -33.41 -29.53 6.30
CA TYR A 98 -32.59 -29.05 7.41
C TYR A 98 -32.48 -27.52 7.46
N GLN A 99 -32.93 -26.78 6.44
CA GLN A 99 -32.88 -25.31 6.40
C GLN A 99 -33.68 -24.64 7.53
N LYS A 100 -34.74 -25.29 8.01
CA LYS A 100 -35.59 -24.79 9.11
C LYS A 100 -34.92 -24.84 10.48
N TYR A 101 -33.81 -25.55 10.62
CA TYR A 101 -33.14 -25.72 11.90
C TYR A 101 -32.14 -24.60 12.16
N PRO A 102 -32.02 -24.14 13.42
CA PRO A 102 -31.05 -23.12 13.77
C PRO A 102 -29.62 -23.65 13.62
N MET A 103 -28.71 -22.73 13.34
CA MET A 103 -27.28 -23.01 13.26
C MET A 103 -26.55 -22.39 14.45
N GLN A 104 -25.57 -23.11 14.99
CA GLN A 104 -24.61 -22.61 15.97
C GLN A 104 -23.28 -22.33 15.28
N PHE A 105 -22.65 -21.21 15.65
CA PHE A 105 -21.38 -20.73 15.14
C PHE A 105 -20.42 -20.60 16.32
N ASP A 106 -19.41 -21.45 16.39
CA ASP A 106 -18.35 -21.39 17.40
C ASP A 106 -17.09 -20.79 16.76
N PHE A 107 -16.61 -19.67 17.31
CA PHE A 107 -15.43 -18.95 16.85
C PHE A 107 -14.25 -19.26 17.76
N TYR A 108 -13.16 -19.77 17.21
CA TYR A 108 -11.93 -20.06 17.92
C TYR A 108 -10.81 -19.16 17.39
N ILE A 109 -10.14 -18.44 18.29
CA ILE A 109 -8.97 -17.61 17.96
C ILE A 109 -7.76 -18.20 18.69
N ASN A 110 -6.68 -18.49 17.96
CA ASN A 110 -5.50 -19.17 18.49
C ASN A 110 -5.85 -20.42 19.32
N ARG A 111 -6.79 -21.23 18.79
CA ARG A 111 -7.31 -22.47 19.39
C ARG A 111 -8.10 -22.31 20.70
N ARG A 112 -8.48 -21.09 21.07
CA ARG A 112 -9.33 -20.80 22.23
C ARG A 112 -10.72 -20.39 21.77
N LEU A 113 -11.76 -20.95 22.37
CA LEU A 113 -13.14 -20.54 22.11
C LEU A 113 -13.27 -19.06 22.52
N PHE A 114 -13.59 -18.23 21.55
CA PHE A 114 -13.76 -16.80 21.71
C PHE A 114 -15.24 -16.43 21.90
N SER A 115 -16.09 -16.91 21.00
CA SER A 115 -17.53 -16.63 21.04
C SER A 115 -18.33 -17.78 20.44
N SER A 116 -19.56 -17.94 20.91
CA SER A 116 -20.53 -18.89 20.38
C SER A 116 -21.84 -18.17 20.14
N GLN A 117 -22.36 -18.26 18.92
CA GLN A 117 -23.53 -17.52 18.48
C GLN A 117 -24.53 -18.44 17.78
N TYR A 118 -25.80 -18.09 17.81
CA TYR A 118 -26.87 -18.85 17.18
C TYR A 118 -27.58 -17.99 16.14
N ARG A 119 -27.91 -18.60 15.00
CA ARG A 119 -28.73 -17.99 13.96
C ARG A 119 -29.95 -18.87 13.68
N SER A 120 -31.12 -18.26 13.73
CA SER A 120 -32.38 -18.89 13.33
C SER A 120 -32.68 -18.63 11.85
N ASP A 121 -33.57 -19.43 11.27
CA ASP A 121 -34.12 -19.23 9.94
C ASP A 121 -34.84 -17.88 9.77
N ARG A 122 -35.43 -17.34 10.85
CA ARG A 122 -36.16 -16.06 10.86
C ARG A 122 -35.28 -14.82 10.87
N LEU A 123 -33.99 -14.97 11.21
CA LEU A 123 -33.02 -13.88 11.24
C LEU A 123 -31.85 -14.24 10.31
N PRO A 124 -32.07 -14.20 8.98
CA PRO A 124 -31.03 -14.50 8.02
C PRO A 124 -29.96 -13.40 8.02
N GLY A 125 -28.73 -13.79 7.72
CA GLY A 125 -27.58 -12.88 7.64
C GLY A 125 -26.29 -13.52 8.14
N ALA A 126 -25.17 -12.87 7.84
CA ALA A 126 -23.88 -13.27 8.37
C ALA A 126 -23.79 -12.98 9.87
N VAL A 127 -23.08 -13.85 10.59
CA VAL A 127 -22.75 -13.69 12.00
C VAL A 127 -21.31 -13.21 12.10
N GLY A 128 -21.06 -12.18 12.91
CA GLY A 128 -19.75 -11.54 13.00
C GLY A 128 -19.16 -11.57 14.40
N VAL A 129 -17.83 -11.58 14.49
CA VAL A 129 -17.09 -11.27 15.73
C VAL A 129 -15.99 -10.25 15.43
N ASP A 130 -15.79 -9.33 16.37
CA ASP A 130 -14.68 -8.37 16.34
C ASP A 130 -13.58 -8.86 17.31
N ILE A 131 -12.35 -8.98 16.82
CA ILE A 131 -11.20 -9.54 17.53
C ILE A 131 -10.21 -8.41 17.77
N GLY A 132 -10.20 -7.89 19.01
CA GLY A 132 -9.27 -6.85 19.41
C GLY A 132 -7.85 -7.34 19.72
N PRO A 133 -6.92 -6.40 19.91
CA PRO A 133 -5.50 -6.69 20.10
C PRO A 133 -5.23 -7.34 21.47
N ASP A 134 -6.14 -7.18 22.43
CA ASP A 134 -6.14 -7.84 23.73
C ASP A 134 -6.48 -9.34 23.63
N ILE A 135 -7.22 -9.74 22.59
CA ILE A 135 -7.57 -11.13 22.31
C ILE A 135 -6.50 -11.80 21.46
N ALA A 136 -6.11 -11.16 20.36
CA ALA A 136 -5.07 -11.65 19.47
C ALA A 136 -4.39 -10.52 18.70
N THR A 137 -3.05 -10.57 18.63
CA THR A 137 -2.25 -9.71 17.76
C THR A 137 -2.05 -10.40 16.41
N LEU A 138 -2.04 -9.62 15.33
CA LEU A 138 -1.73 -10.15 14.00
C LEU A 138 -0.25 -10.57 13.91
N PRO A 139 0.08 -11.67 13.22
CA PRO A 139 -0.86 -12.63 12.63
C PRO A 139 -1.46 -13.58 13.68
N PHE A 140 -2.71 -13.99 13.48
CA PHE A 140 -3.37 -15.00 14.33
C PHE A 140 -4.12 -16.06 13.52
N ASN A 141 -4.30 -17.23 14.12
CA ASN A 141 -5.07 -18.32 13.52
C ASN A 141 -6.52 -18.26 14.00
N TYR A 142 -7.47 -18.61 13.12
CA TYR A 142 -8.87 -18.79 13.49
C TYR A 142 -9.42 -20.13 13.01
N ALA A 143 -10.39 -20.64 13.75
CA ALA A 143 -11.27 -21.70 13.30
C ALA A 143 -12.72 -21.32 13.57
N VAL A 144 -13.60 -21.58 12.61
CA VAL A 144 -15.04 -21.40 12.73
C VAL A 144 -15.70 -22.75 12.56
N ILE A 145 -16.50 -23.15 13.55
CA ILE A 145 -17.26 -24.40 13.52
C ILE A 145 -18.73 -24.04 13.42
N VAL A 146 -19.37 -24.46 12.33
CA VAL A 146 -20.82 -24.25 12.13
C VAL A 146 -21.54 -25.58 12.24
N LYS A 147 -22.59 -25.62 13.07
CA LYS A 147 -23.38 -26.81 13.35
C LYS A 147 -24.85 -26.55 13.09
N VAL A 148 -25.51 -27.44 12.35
CA VAL A 148 -26.98 -27.48 12.27
C VAL A 148 -27.51 -28.25 13.48
N LEU A 149 -28.45 -27.65 14.23
CA LEU A 149 -28.99 -28.23 15.45
C LEU A 149 -30.33 -28.91 15.20
N THR A 150 -30.35 -30.24 15.16
CA THR A 150 -31.58 -30.99 14.95
C THR A 150 -32.24 -31.41 16.28
N PRO A 151 -33.56 -31.67 16.30
CA PRO A 151 -34.28 -32.07 17.52
C PRO A 151 -33.85 -33.43 18.09
N HIS A 152 -33.26 -34.29 17.26
CA HIS A 152 -32.87 -35.65 17.64
C HIS A 152 -31.47 -35.73 18.25
N GLY A 153 -30.79 -34.59 18.46
CA GLY A 153 -29.44 -34.53 19.01
C GLY A 153 -28.34 -34.78 17.98
N ASP A 154 -28.69 -35.11 16.74
CA ASP A 154 -27.73 -35.14 15.63
C ASP A 154 -27.28 -33.71 15.31
N SER A 155 -25.97 -33.51 15.16
CA SER A 155 -25.40 -32.25 14.70
C SER A 155 -24.55 -32.50 13.45
N TYR A 156 -24.85 -31.73 12.40
CA TYR A 156 -24.06 -31.76 11.16
C TYR A 156 -23.15 -30.55 11.14
N THR A 157 -21.85 -30.81 11.05
CA THR A 157 -20.81 -29.82 11.32
C THR A 157 -19.99 -29.54 10.08
N THR A 158 -19.59 -28.28 9.92
CA THR A 158 -18.57 -27.81 8.99
C THR A 158 -17.54 -27.02 9.77
N VAL A 159 -16.26 -27.26 9.49
CA VAL A 159 -15.13 -26.55 10.11
C VAL A 159 -14.38 -25.79 9.03
N VAL A 160 -14.08 -24.52 9.30
CA VAL A 160 -13.22 -23.68 8.48
C VAL A 160 -12.04 -23.25 9.34
N GLU A 161 -10.82 -23.51 8.90
CA GLU A 161 -9.60 -23.08 9.59
C GLU A 161 -8.76 -22.20 8.65
N SER A 162 -8.22 -21.10 9.18
CA SER A 162 -7.31 -20.23 8.43
C SER A 162 -6.53 -19.30 9.36
N ALA A 163 -5.85 -18.32 8.79
CA ALA A 163 -5.13 -17.28 9.53
C ALA A 163 -5.42 -15.89 8.95
N VAL A 164 -5.29 -14.87 9.80
CA VAL A 164 -5.30 -13.47 9.40
C VAL A 164 -3.91 -12.90 9.61
N PHE A 165 -3.40 -12.21 8.59
CA PHE A 165 -2.09 -11.55 8.60
C PHE A 165 -2.27 -10.03 8.62
N ALA A 166 -1.26 -9.31 9.09
CA ALA A 166 -1.23 -7.85 8.96
C ALA A 166 -1.23 -7.46 7.47
N SER A 167 -1.90 -6.34 7.13
CA SER A 167 -1.82 -5.77 5.80
C SER A 167 -0.35 -5.53 5.45
N PHE A 168 0.08 -6.00 4.28
CA PHE A 168 1.46 -5.79 3.83
C PHE A 168 1.70 -4.30 3.59
N LEU A 169 2.64 -3.69 4.30
CA LEU A 169 3.05 -2.29 4.04
C LEU A 169 4.18 -2.21 3.00
N ASN A 170 4.54 -3.33 2.40
CA ASN A 170 5.54 -3.38 1.35
C ASN A 170 4.95 -2.85 0.04
N GLY A 171 5.80 -2.24 -0.78
CA GLY A 171 5.39 -1.70 -2.06
C GLY A 171 6.57 -1.10 -2.80
N ARG A 172 6.31 -0.65 -4.02
CA ARG A 172 7.29 0.09 -4.81
C ARG A 172 6.60 1.27 -5.46
N LEU A 173 6.96 2.47 -5.04
CA LEU A 173 6.28 3.71 -5.43
C LEU A 173 7.26 4.70 -6.07
N ASP A 174 6.73 5.60 -6.89
CA ASP A 174 7.46 6.76 -7.38
C ASP A 174 7.34 7.89 -6.34
N CYS A 175 8.46 8.36 -5.81
CA CYS A 175 8.49 9.33 -4.72
C CYS A 175 9.03 10.68 -5.18
N THR A 176 8.44 11.76 -4.67
CA THR A 176 8.85 13.14 -4.85
C THR A 176 9.07 13.78 -3.49
N VAL A 177 10.22 14.44 -3.31
CA VAL A 177 10.51 15.31 -2.16
C VAL A 177 10.55 16.75 -2.65
N SER A 178 9.82 17.63 -1.98
CA SER A 178 9.77 19.05 -2.33
C SER A 178 10.13 19.91 -1.13
N PHE A 179 10.97 20.91 -1.37
CA PHE A 179 11.34 21.91 -0.37
C PHE A 179 10.69 23.25 -0.69
N VAL A 180 10.01 23.84 0.29
CA VAL A 180 9.52 25.23 0.22
C VAL A 180 10.71 26.15 0.48
N SER A 181 11.52 26.34 -0.56
CA SER A 181 12.59 27.33 -0.61
C SER A 181 12.31 28.30 -1.77
N SER A 182 13.04 29.41 -1.86
CA SER A 182 12.85 30.42 -2.92
C SER A 182 12.98 29.87 -4.34
N GLU A 183 13.49 28.64 -4.51
CA GLU A 183 13.68 27.98 -5.81
C GLU A 183 12.81 26.73 -6.02
N ASN A 184 11.85 26.41 -5.13
CA ASN A 184 10.92 25.26 -5.23
C ASN A 184 11.47 24.09 -6.07
N SER A 185 12.33 23.27 -5.46
CA SER A 185 12.92 22.14 -6.13
C SER A 185 12.21 20.85 -5.75
N ASP A 186 11.51 20.28 -6.73
CA ASP A 186 10.93 18.95 -6.66
C ASP A 186 11.98 17.93 -7.10
N PHE A 187 12.27 16.97 -6.23
CA PHE A 187 13.24 15.90 -6.45
C PHE A 187 12.52 14.57 -6.60
N VAL A 188 12.63 13.96 -7.77
CA VAL A 188 11.87 12.76 -8.10
C VAL A 188 12.78 11.53 -8.12
N LYS A 189 12.31 10.45 -7.51
CA LYS A 189 12.89 9.12 -7.61
C LYS A 189 11.80 8.11 -7.96
N ASN A 190 11.98 7.44 -9.08
CA ASN A 190 11.06 6.39 -9.49
C ASN A 190 11.42 5.06 -8.81
N SER A 191 10.40 4.27 -8.53
CA SER A 191 10.51 2.87 -8.15
C SER A 191 11.30 2.65 -6.84
N VAL A 192 10.95 3.42 -5.82
CA VAL A 192 11.48 3.34 -4.45
C VAL A 192 10.81 2.19 -3.72
N ASP A 193 11.61 1.27 -3.20
CA ASP A 193 11.12 0.16 -2.39
C ASP A 193 10.71 0.66 -1.00
N ILE A 194 9.53 0.22 -0.56
CA ILE A 194 9.01 0.45 0.78
C ILE A 194 9.07 -0.87 1.51
N THR A 195 9.76 -0.86 2.65
CA THR A 195 9.98 -2.02 3.48
C THR A 195 9.24 -1.86 4.80
N GLN A 196 8.40 -2.83 5.13
CA GLN A 196 7.75 -2.91 6.42
C GLN A 196 8.78 -3.31 7.51
N ILE A 197 8.80 -2.55 8.60
CA ILE A 197 9.60 -2.83 9.79
C ILE A 197 8.64 -3.04 10.96
N GLY A 198 8.51 -4.27 11.42
CA GLY A 198 7.52 -4.60 12.46
C GLY A 198 6.08 -4.52 11.94
N ASN A 199 5.12 -4.36 12.84
CA ASN A 199 3.70 -4.53 12.48
C ASN A 199 3.08 -3.28 11.84
N SER A 200 3.50 -2.09 12.26
CA SER A 200 2.88 -0.81 11.86
C SER A 200 3.90 0.24 11.44
N SER A 201 5.18 -0.11 11.28
CA SER A 201 6.18 0.82 10.79
C SER A 201 6.65 0.45 9.39
N LEU A 202 7.04 1.46 8.64
CA LEU A 202 7.67 1.32 7.34
C LEU A 202 8.94 2.15 7.25
N GLN A 203 9.77 1.74 6.33
CA GLN A 203 10.98 2.43 5.95
C GLN A 203 11.03 2.53 4.43
N LEU A 204 11.44 3.70 3.95
CA LEU A 204 11.86 3.89 2.57
C LEU A 204 13.13 4.74 2.54
N SER A 205 13.95 4.54 1.53
CA SER A 205 15.17 5.31 1.35
C SER A 205 15.54 5.36 -0.12
N PHE A 206 16.03 6.50 -0.57
CA PHE A 206 16.60 6.64 -1.90
C PHE A 206 17.75 7.63 -1.92
N ASP A 207 18.68 7.36 -2.83
CA ASP A 207 19.82 8.23 -3.08
C ASP A 207 19.75 8.90 -4.44
N ASN A 208 20.35 10.08 -4.50
CA ASN A 208 20.59 10.85 -5.72
C ASN A 208 19.32 11.08 -6.56
N ALA A 209 18.19 11.38 -5.91
CA ALA A 209 17.01 11.89 -6.61
C ALA A 209 17.37 13.25 -7.22
N SER A 210 17.08 13.43 -8.50
CA SER A 210 17.47 14.63 -9.23
C SER A 210 16.34 15.65 -9.20
N ALA A 211 16.69 16.92 -9.04
CA ALA A 211 15.73 18.01 -9.18
C ALA A 211 15.20 18.07 -10.62
N ILE A 212 13.91 18.34 -10.80
CA ILE A 212 13.31 18.51 -12.13
C ILE A 212 13.90 19.74 -12.86
N ALA A 213 14.19 20.82 -12.12
CA ALA A 213 14.56 22.12 -12.67
C ALA A 213 16.02 22.53 -12.42
N SER A 214 16.86 21.69 -11.80
CA SER A 214 18.26 22.03 -11.49
C SER A 214 19.16 20.79 -11.51
N SER A 215 20.48 21.01 -11.44
CA SER A 215 21.47 19.93 -11.30
C SER A 215 21.63 19.43 -9.86
N ASN A 216 20.79 19.89 -8.92
CA ASN A 216 20.87 19.47 -7.53
C ASN A 216 20.35 18.04 -7.37
N THR A 217 20.89 17.33 -6.38
CA THR A 217 20.44 15.99 -5.99
C THR A 217 20.04 15.95 -4.53
N VAL A 218 19.16 15.03 -4.15
CA VAL A 218 18.81 14.76 -2.75
C VAL A 218 18.85 13.26 -2.46
N SER A 219 19.37 12.91 -1.29
CA SER A 219 19.14 11.61 -0.67
C SER A 219 18.10 11.77 0.44
N ALA A 220 17.16 10.84 0.54
CA ALA A 220 16.12 10.85 1.57
C ALA A 220 15.96 9.48 2.22
N SER A 221 15.67 9.48 3.53
CA SER A 221 15.33 8.29 4.30
C SER A 221 14.18 8.62 5.24
N LEU A 222 13.13 7.82 5.19
CA LEU A 222 11.95 7.94 6.03
C LEU A 222 11.83 6.68 6.89
N THR A 223 11.61 6.90 8.18
CA THR A 223 11.05 5.89 9.08
C THR A 223 9.75 6.43 9.63
N ALA A 224 8.64 5.73 9.38
CA ALA A 224 7.32 6.18 9.79
C ALA A 224 6.49 5.05 10.40
N THR A 225 5.64 5.40 11.35
CA THR A 225 4.59 4.56 11.89
C THR A 225 3.27 4.94 11.22
N VAL A 226 2.59 3.93 10.71
CA VAL A 226 1.25 4.03 10.14
C VAL A 226 0.28 3.73 11.28
N ASP A 227 -0.51 4.74 11.63
CA ASP A 227 -1.68 4.56 12.47
C ASP A 227 -2.79 3.97 11.60
N THR A 228 -2.78 2.65 11.56
CA THR A 228 -3.80 1.90 10.88
C THR A 228 -5.09 1.86 11.66
N GLU A 229 -5.23 2.49 12.86
CA GLU A 229 -6.35 2.37 13.83
C GLU A 229 -7.67 3.06 13.38
N SER A 230 -7.62 3.92 12.37
CA SER A 230 -8.82 4.43 11.70
C SER A 230 -9.32 3.44 10.63
N SER A 231 -10.63 3.21 10.55
CA SER A 231 -11.28 2.36 9.52
C SER A 231 -11.25 2.99 8.12
N ASP A 232 -10.29 3.87 7.86
CA ASP A 232 -10.20 4.69 6.67
C ASP A 232 -9.27 4.05 5.65
N THR A 233 -9.62 4.20 4.37
CA THR A 233 -8.73 3.85 3.26
C THR A 233 -7.44 4.68 3.25
N THR A 234 -7.42 5.76 4.04
CA THR A 234 -6.28 6.65 4.22
C THR A 234 -5.79 6.69 5.68
N PRO A 235 -5.01 5.68 6.14
CA PRO A 235 -4.46 5.70 7.48
C PRO A 235 -3.53 6.89 7.70
N THR A 236 -3.50 7.42 8.92
CA THR A 236 -2.61 8.50 9.32
C THR A 236 -1.19 7.97 9.51
N MET A 237 -0.20 8.82 9.28
CA MET A 237 1.21 8.46 9.38
C MET A 237 1.98 9.54 10.14
N THR A 238 2.93 9.10 10.96
CA THR A 238 3.88 9.99 11.63
C THR A 238 5.28 9.38 11.57
N GLY A 239 6.31 10.20 11.45
CA GLY A 239 7.66 9.68 11.32
C GLY A 239 8.74 10.74 11.31
N THR A 240 9.92 10.32 10.91
CA THR A 240 11.08 11.19 10.74
C THR A 240 11.60 11.05 9.32
N LEU A 241 11.67 12.17 8.61
CA LEU A 241 12.24 12.27 7.28
C LEU A 241 13.61 12.93 7.39
N THR A 242 14.64 12.20 6.97
CA THR A 242 16.01 12.69 6.87
C THR A 242 16.33 12.97 5.42
N THR A 243 16.83 14.17 5.10
CA THR A 243 17.23 14.56 3.75
C THR A 243 18.63 15.15 3.73
N THR A 244 19.36 14.93 2.63
CA THR A 244 20.70 15.50 2.41
C THR A 244 20.79 16.02 0.98
N LEU A 245 20.96 17.34 0.83
CA LEU A 245 21.08 18.00 -0.48
C LEU A 245 22.53 17.94 -1.00
N ASN A 246 22.72 17.53 -2.25
CA ASN A 246 24.01 17.44 -2.93
C ASN A 246 25.06 16.62 -2.17
N GLY A 247 24.62 15.63 -1.38
CA GLY A 247 25.51 14.79 -0.55
C GLY A 247 26.31 15.54 0.52
N SER A 248 25.98 16.80 0.80
CA SER A 248 26.72 17.62 1.76
C SER A 248 26.23 17.40 3.20
N ALA A 249 27.11 17.06 4.12
CA ALA A 249 26.74 16.94 5.53
C ALA A 249 26.17 18.25 6.13
N ALA A 250 26.55 19.41 5.57
CA ALA A 250 26.04 20.70 6.00
C ALA A 250 24.59 20.98 5.57
N SER A 251 24.05 20.19 4.64
CA SER A 251 22.66 20.28 4.16
C SER A 251 21.77 19.17 4.71
N LEU A 252 22.27 18.38 5.68
CA LEU A 252 21.49 17.38 6.38
C LEU A 252 20.34 18.06 7.13
N ARG A 253 19.12 17.60 6.87
CA ARG A 253 17.91 17.98 7.60
C ARG A 253 17.24 16.74 8.16
N VAL A 254 16.77 16.83 9.38
CA VAL A 254 16.02 15.78 10.06
C VAL A 254 14.76 16.44 10.59
N GLU A 255 13.61 16.04 10.05
CA GLU A 255 12.34 16.67 10.35
C GLU A 255 11.30 15.63 10.77
N SER A 256 10.52 15.96 11.79
CA SER A 256 9.31 15.23 12.12
C SER A 256 8.27 15.51 11.05
N VAL A 257 7.68 14.45 10.51
CA VAL A 257 6.68 14.53 9.45
C VAL A 257 5.40 13.83 9.86
N SER A 258 4.28 14.32 9.35
CA SER A 258 2.97 13.69 9.53
C SER A 258 2.15 13.79 8.25
N GLY A 259 1.15 12.92 8.12
CA GLY A 259 0.25 12.92 6.97
C GLY A 259 -0.52 11.62 6.86
N SER A 260 -0.61 11.06 5.66
CA SER A 260 -1.42 9.86 5.39
C SER A 260 -0.73 8.91 4.42
N ALA A 261 -1.13 7.65 4.49
CA ALA A 261 -0.91 6.67 3.44
C ALA A 261 -2.23 6.39 2.72
N THR A 262 -2.14 5.85 1.51
CA THR A 262 -3.26 5.19 0.83
C THR A 262 -2.93 3.72 0.73
N LEU A 263 -3.83 2.86 1.18
CA LEU A 263 -3.67 1.41 1.04
C LEU A 263 -4.37 0.96 -0.25
N GLY A 264 -3.66 0.22 -1.08
CA GLY A 264 -4.21 -0.48 -2.24
C GLY A 264 -4.32 -1.98 -1.98
N ASP A 265 -4.77 -2.71 -3.01
CA ASP A 265 -5.04 -4.14 -2.90
C ASP A 265 -3.81 -4.99 -2.56
N ASN A 266 -2.62 -4.51 -2.95
CA ASN A 266 -1.33 -5.21 -2.81
C ASN A 266 -0.38 -4.55 -1.78
N GLY A 267 -0.91 -3.69 -0.91
CA GLY A 267 -0.14 -3.02 0.14
C GLY A 267 -0.22 -1.51 0.06
N ILE A 268 0.86 -0.81 0.37
CA ILE A 268 0.85 0.65 0.31
C ILE A 268 0.82 1.13 -1.15
N ALA A 269 -0.16 1.94 -1.49
CA ALA A 269 -0.37 2.50 -2.83
C ALA A 269 0.01 3.98 -2.92
N GLY A 270 0.08 4.68 -1.78
CA GLY A 270 0.49 6.07 -1.75
C GLY A 270 0.94 6.52 -0.37
N ILE A 271 1.77 7.56 -0.32
CA ILE A 271 2.22 8.24 0.89
C ILE A 271 2.14 9.75 0.62
N SER A 272 1.65 10.52 1.58
CA SER A 272 1.70 11.97 1.57
C SER A 272 2.03 12.48 2.97
N LEU A 273 3.24 13.01 3.14
CA LEU A 273 3.76 13.49 4.42
C LEU A 273 4.27 14.92 4.27
N SER A 274 4.14 15.72 5.33
CA SER A 274 4.71 17.05 5.41
C SER A 274 5.34 17.30 6.78
N SER A 275 6.37 18.14 6.83
CA SER A 275 6.89 18.68 8.08
C SER A 275 5.85 19.59 8.75
N GLU A 276 5.99 19.79 10.06
CA GLU A 276 5.09 20.65 10.83
C GLU A 276 5.10 22.11 10.36
N ASP A 277 6.24 22.59 9.89
CA ASP A 277 6.42 23.94 9.36
C ASP A 277 6.06 24.07 7.86
N GLY A 278 5.69 22.96 7.22
CA GLY A 278 5.38 22.88 5.79
C GLY A 278 6.57 23.12 4.87
N SER A 279 7.80 23.19 5.40
CA SER A 279 8.99 23.46 4.61
C SER A 279 9.45 22.26 3.76
N LEU A 280 8.99 21.06 4.11
CA LEU A 280 9.32 19.80 3.46
C LEU A 280 8.06 18.97 3.23
N THR A 281 7.95 18.40 2.03
CA THR A 281 6.90 17.42 1.71
C THR A 281 7.49 16.21 1.03
N LEU A 282 6.90 15.05 1.29
CA LEU A 282 7.19 13.77 0.63
C LEU A 282 5.88 13.18 0.13
N THR A 283 5.79 12.95 -1.17
CA THR A 283 4.66 12.30 -1.81
C THR A 283 5.15 11.09 -2.59
N CYS A 284 4.53 9.93 -2.40
CA CYS A 284 4.80 8.72 -3.18
C CYS A 284 3.49 8.16 -3.75
N SER A 285 3.51 7.69 -4.99
CA SER A 285 2.36 7.11 -5.70
C SER A 285 2.77 5.99 -6.65
#